data_AF-Q1NGI0-F1
#
_entry.id   AF-Q1NGI0-F1
#
_cell.length_a   1.000
_cell.length_b   1.000
_cell.length_c   1.000
_cell.angle_alpha   90.00
_cell.angle_beta   90.00
_cell.angle_gamma   90.00
#
_symmetry.space_group_name_H-M   'P 1'
#
loop_
_entity.id
_entity.type
_entity.pdbx_description
1 polymer ?
#
loop_
_entity_poly.entity_id
_entity_poly.type
_entity_poly.pdbx_seq_one_letter_code
_entity_poly.pdbx_strand_id
1 'polypeptide(L)'
;MHGFSLAFPMSAASDAKEPQCQQEPDMTPIERAARALCQMQGQTQDDADWQACLPQVRAVLDAIHEPSDYMKEAGAGVTRYISPDSDERAYAQDAANVWRFMLDAMKKQVP
;
A
#
# COMPACT_ATOMS: atom_id res chain seq x y z
N MET A 1 60.22 -29.24 -9.84
CA MET A 1 59.23 -28.28 -10.39
C MET A 1 57.87 -28.74 -9.90
N HIS A 2 57.42 -28.29 -8.71
CA HIS A 2 56.60 -27.09 -8.53
C HIS A 2 55.37 -27.08 -9.44
N GLY A 3 54.20 -27.32 -8.84
CA GLY A 3 52.88 -27.17 -9.46
C GLY A 3 51.83 -27.36 -8.36
N PHE A 4 51.26 -26.23 -7.92
CA PHE A 4 50.56 -26.00 -6.66
C PHE A 4 49.25 -26.78 -6.47
N SER A 5 49.03 -27.20 -5.22
CA SER A 5 47.73 -27.56 -4.64
C SER A 5 46.86 -26.31 -4.45
N LEU A 6 45.58 -26.41 -4.82
CA LEU A 6 44.51 -25.63 -4.21
C LEU A 6 43.29 -26.55 -4.01
N ALA A 7 43.36 -27.36 -2.95
CA ALA A 7 42.15 -27.85 -2.30
C ALA A 7 41.45 -26.63 -1.67
N PHE A 8 40.39 -26.14 -2.31
CA PHE A 8 39.50 -25.16 -1.70
C PHE A 8 38.63 -25.88 -0.67
N PRO A 9 38.60 -25.43 0.60
CA PRO A 9 37.75 -26.04 1.60
C PRO A 9 36.27 -25.78 1.26
N MET A 10 35.47 -26.84 1.37
CA MET A 10 34.02 -26.82 1.36
C MET A 10 33.57 -25.96 2.56
N SER A 11 33.36 -24.67 2.30
CA SER A 11 32.87 -23.72 3.29
C SER A 11 31.41 -24.00 3.54
N ALA A 12 31.08 -24.14 4.83
CA ALA A 12 29.77 -24.46 5.34
C ALA A 12 28.68 -23.61 4.69
N ALA A 13 27.57 -24.26 4.32
CA ALA A 13 26.32 -23.60 3.99
C ALA A 13 25.93 -22.71 5.17
N SER A 14 26.26 -21.43 5.04
CA SER A 14 25.81 -20.38 5.93
C SER A 14 24.31 -20.26 5.69
N ASP A 15 23.53 -20.54 6.73
CA ASP A 15 22.10 -20.26 6.83
C ASP A 15 21.79 -18.92 6.13
N ALA A 16 21.36 -19.01 4.87
CA ALA A 16 20.69 -17.92 4.21
C ALA A 16 19.34 -17.82 4.89
N LYS A 17 19.32 -17.09 6.01
CA LYS A 17 18.09 -16.57 6.60
C LYS A 17 17.38 -15.84 5.47
N GLU A 18 16.34 -16.47 4.93
CA GLU A 18 15.43 -15.84 3.98
C GLU A 18 15.12 -14.44 4.50
N PRO A 19 15.09 -13.40 3.64
CA PRO A 19 14.64 -12.10 4.07
C PRO A 19 13.20 -12.30 4.55
N GLN A 20 13.04 -12.44 5.87
CA GLN A 20 11.76 -12.40 6.54
C GLN A 20 11.18 -11.07 6.08
N CYS A 21 10.24 -11.13 5.14
CA CYS A 21 9.35 -10.03 4.85
C CYS A 21 8.82 -9.65 6.23
N GLN A 22 9.34 -8.56 6.77
CA GLN A 22 8.85 -8.00 8.02
C GLN A 22 7.41 -7.69 7.72
N GLN A 23 6.50 -8.58 8.12
CA GLN A 23 5.10 -8.28 8.25
C GLN A 23 5.08 -7.20 9.32
N GLU A 24 5.18 -5.95 8.86
CA GLU A 24 4.75 -4.79 9.64
C GLU A 24 3.42 -5.20 10.29
N PRO A 25 3.28 -5.01 11.62
CA PRO A 25 2.07 -5.41 12.34
C PRO A 25 0.87 -4.87 11.57
N ASP A 26 -0.19 -5.68 11.48
CA ASP A 26 -1.39 -5.54 10.62
C ASP A 26 -2.09 -4.18 10.79
N MET A 27 -1.43 -3.13 10.33
CA MET A 27 -1.77 -1.73 10.59
C MET A 27 -2.65 -1.29 9.45
N THR A 28 -3.89 -0.95 9.78
CA THR A 28 -4.88 -0.58 8.77
C THR A 28 -4.40 0.67 8.01
N PRO A 29 -4.80 0.85 6.74
CA PRO A 29 -4.52 2.09 6.00
C PRO A 29 -4.95 3.36 6.77
N ILE A 30 -6.04 3.25 7.54
CA ILE A 30 -6.55 4.32 8.41
C ILE A 30 -5.57 4.65 9.54
N GLU A 31 -5.08 3.64 10.25
CA GLU A 31 -4.09 3.80 11.31
C GLU A 31 -2.79 4.41 10.77
N ARG A 32 -2.32 3.95 9.60
CA ARG A 32 -1.14 4.53 8.94
C ARG A 32 -1.35 6.01 8.62
N ALA A 33 -2.50 6.38 8.07
CA ALA A 33 -2.81 7.76 7.75
C ALA A 33 -2.93 8.64 9.01
N ALA A 34 -3.57 8.13 10.06
CA ALA A 34 -3.74 8.85 11.32
C ALA A 34 -2.39 9.11 12.01
N ARG A 35 -1.52 8.10 12.05
CA ARG A 35 -0.15 8.24 12.57
C ARG A 35 0.67 9.25 11.76
N ALA A 36 0.56 9.23 10.43
CA ALA A 36 1.25 10.21 9.57
C ALA A 36 0.78 11.64 9.85
N LEU A 37 -0.53 11.86 10.05
CA LEU A 37 -1.07 13.18 10.41
C LEU A 37 -0.55 13.65 11.77
N CYS A 38 -0.54 12.77 12.77
CA CYS A 38 -0.07 13.11 14.10
C CYS A 38 1.45 13.41 14.12
N GLN A 39 2.25 12.70 13.32
CA GLN A 39 3.68 13.04 13.10
C GLN A 39 3.85 14.43 12.48
N MET A 40 3.02 14.81 11.50
CA MET A 40 3.04 16.16 10.93
C MET A 40 2.70 17.26 11.95
N GLN A 41 1.92 16.94 12.98
CA GLN A 41 1.57 17.86 14.07
C GLN A 41 2.66 17.96 15.15
N GLY A 42 3.79 17.26 14.98
CA GLY A 42 4.90 17.28 15.93
C GLY A 42 4.74 16.35 17.12
N GLN A 43 3.77 15.43 17.08
CA GLN A 43 3.62 14.39 18.09
C GLN A 43 4.58 13.22 17.78
N THR A 44 5.39 12.84 18.76
CA THR A 44 6.23 11.64 18.73
C THR A 44 5.35 10.38 18.71
N GLN A 45 5.81 9.34 18.01
CA GLN A 45 5.03 8.10 17.80
C GLN A 45 4.57 7.42 19.10
N ASP A 46 5.31 7.61 20.20
CA ASP A 46 4.99 7.07 21.54
C ASP A 46 3.99 7.93 22.34
N ASP A 47 3.84 9.22 22.01
CA ASP A 47 2.94 10.17 22.69
C ASP A 47 1.69 10.51 21.83
N ALA A 48 1.66 10.05 20.59
CA ALA A 48 0.59 10.38 19.64
C ALA A 48 -0.66 9.54 19.95
N ASP A 49 -1.68 10.20 20.50
CA ASP A 49 -3.07 9.73 20.45
C ASP A 49 -3.57 9.80 19.00
N TRP A 50 -3.08 8.88 18.16
CA TRP A 50 -3.37 8.84 16.72
C TRP A 50 -4.87 8.73 16.45
N GLN A 51 -5.65 8.23 17.40
CA GLN A 51 -7.09 8.19 17.34
C GLN A 51 -7.70 9.60 17.24
N ALA A 52 -7.07 10.62 17.83
CA ALA A 52 -7.48 12.02 17.69
C ALA A 52 -7.32 12.57 16.27
N CYS A 53 -6.50 11.92 15.43
CA CYS A 53 -6.33 12.22 14.01
C CYS A 53 -7.38 11.52 13.11
N LEU A 54 -8.23 10.60 13.62
CA LEU A 54 -9.22 9.86 12.83
C LEU A 54 -10.26 10.74 12.13
N PRO A 55 -10.85 11.78 12.75
CA PRO A 55 -11.79 12.66 12.06
C PRO A 55 -11.19 13.35 10.83
N GLN A 56 -9.91 13.73 10.90
CA GLN A 56 -9.16 14.36 9.82
C GLN A 56 -8.90 13.37 8.70
N VAL A 57 -8.51 12.12 9.02
CA VAL A 57 -8.40 11.05 8.01
C VAL A 57 -9.74 10.84 7.31
N ARG A 58 -10.85 10.80 8.08
CA ARG A 58 -12.18 10.63 7.50
C ARG A 58 -12.54 11.77 6.54
N ALA A 59 -12.30 13.01 6.93
CA ALA A 59 -12.54 14.17 6.09
C ALA A 59 -11.74 14.12 4.77
N VAL A 60 -10.49 13.67 4.81
CA VAL A 60 -9.68 13.47 3.60
C VAL A 60 -10.28 12.39 2.70
N LEU A 61 -10.69 11.24 3.27
CA LEU A 61 -11.33 10.15 2.52
C LEU A 61 -12.68 10.54 1.92
N ASP A 62 -13.41 11.44 2.57
CA ASP A 62 -14.63 12.03 2.02
C ASP A 62 -14.31 13.00 0.88
N ALA A 63 -13.25 13.80 0.99
CA ALA A 63 -12.82 14.74 -0.04
C ALA A 63 -12.29 14.06 -1.31
N ILE A 64 -11.56 12.94 -1.17
CA ILE A 64 -11.01 12.20 -2.32
C ILE A 64 -11.94 11.08 -2.82
N HIS A 65 -13.19 11.04 -2.34
CA HIS A 65 -14.16 10.00 -2.69
C HIS A 65 -14.39 9.89 -4.19
N GLU A 66 -14.43 11.02 -4.87
CA GLU A 66 -14.54 11.07 -6.32
C GLU A 66 -13.14 11.07 -6.98
N PRO A 67 -12.85 10.10 -7.86
CA PRO A 67 -11.56 10.05 -8.55
C PRO A 67 -11.50 11.10 -9.66
N SER A 68 -10.31 11.67 -9.88
CA SER A 68 -10.05 12.52 -11.03
C SER A 68 -10.01 11.70 -12.33
N ASP A 69 -10.12 12.37 -13.48
CA ASP A 69 -10.10 11.67 -14.78
C ASP A 69 -8.78 10.92 -15.02
N TYR A 70 -7.65 11.45 -14.54
CA TYR A 70 -6.36 10.77 -14.59
C TYR A 70 -6.37 9.47 -13.78
N MET A 71 -7.04 9.45 -12.62
CA MET A 71 -7.17 8.24 -11.81
C MET A 71 -8.08 7.20 -12.47
N LYS A 72 -9.15 7.66 -13.13
CA LYS A 72 -10.03 6.79 -13.92
C LYS A 72 -9.27 6.16 -15.08
N GLU A 73 -8.44 6.91 -15.78
CA GLU A 73 -7.61 6.41 -16.88
C GLU A 73 -6.56 5.40 -16.40
N ALA A 74 -5.89 5.68 -15.28
CA ALA A 74 -4.94 4.76 -14.67
C ALA A 74 -5.60 3.43 -14.28
N GLY A 75 -6.80 3.47 -13.69
CA GLY A 75 -7.57 2.27 -13.37
C GLY A 75 -8.10 1.55 -14.60
N ALA A 76 -8.52 2.28 -15.64
CA ALA A 76 -8.99 1.72 -16.91
C ALA A 76 -7.92 0.88 -17.61
N GLY A 77 -6.64 1.23 -17.45
CA GLY A 77 -5.51 0.42 -17.93
C GLY A 77 -5.52 -1.00 -17.36
N VAL A 78 -5.96 -1.17 -16.11
CA VAL A 78 -6.11 -2.48 -15.46
C VAL A 78 -7.37 -3.19 -15.95
N THR A 79 -8.48 -2.47 -16.11
CA THR A 79 -9.76 -3.04 -16.57
C THR A 79 -9.71 -3.55 -18.01
N ARG A 80 -8.96 -2.86 -18.89
CA ARG A 80 -8.67 -3.29 -20.28
C ARG A 80 -8.04 -4.68 -20.36
N TYR A 81 -7.25 -5.07 -19.36
CA TYR A 81 -6.61 -6.39 -19.32
C TYR A 81 -7.59 -7.52 -18.97
N ILE A 82 -8.67 -7.20 -18.25
CA ILE A 82 -9.62 -8.18 -17.71
C ILE A 82 -10.80 -8.42 -18.67
N SER A 83 -11.22 -7.41 -19.43
CA SER A 83 -12.39 -7.52 -20.32
C SER A 83 -12.20 -6.75 -21.62
N PRO A 84 -11.31 -7.18 -22.53
CA PRO A 84 -10.79 -6.40 -23.66
C PRO A 84 -11.84 -5.92 -24.67
N ASP A 85 -13.05 -6.47 -24.65
CA ASP A 85 -14.14 -6.16 -25.58
C ASP A 85 -15.04 -4.99 -25.13
N SER A 86 -14.77 -4.37 -23.97
CA SER A 86 -15.57 -3.23 -23.48
C SER A 86 -15.10 -1.89 -24.08
N ASP A 87 -16.03 -0.92 -24.15
CA ASP A 87 -15.74 0.43 -24.62
C ASP A 87 -14.91 1.23 -23.58
N GLU A 88 -14.10 2.20 -24.04
CA GLU A 88 -13.19 2.97 -23.19
C GLU A 88 -13.91 3.72 -22.07
N ARG A 89 -15.12 4.20 -22.35
CA ARG A 89 -15.98 4.85 -21.35
C ARG A 89 -16.43 3.88 -20.26
N ALA A 90 -16.65 2.60 -20.60
CA ALA A 90 -17.01 1.57 -19.64
C ALA A 90 -15.84 1.30 -18.68
N TYR A 91 -14.61 1.17 -19.18
CA TYR A 91 -13.44 0.96 -18.32
C TYR A 91 -13.17 2.13 -17.37
N ALA A 92 -13.32 3.37 -17.84
CA ALA A 92 -13.13 4.55 -16.99
C ALA A 92 -14.22 4.63 -15.89
N GLN A 93 -15.46 4.27 -16.23
CA GLN A 93 -16.56 4.22 -15.25
C GLN A 93 -16.34 3.10 -14.22
N ASP A 94 -15.89 1.92 -14.66
CA ASP A 94 -15.58 0.80 -13.78
C ASP A 94 -14.42 1.13 -12.84
N ALA A 95 -13.36 1.75 -13.35
CA ALA A 95 -12.26 2.25 -12.55
C ALA A 95 -12.74 3.25 -11.48
N ALA A 96 -13.65 4.16 -11.85
CA ALA A 96 -14.24 5.09 -10.91
C ALA A 96 -15.05 4.38 -9.81
N ASN A 97 -15.82 3.35 -10.18
CA ASN A 97 -16.62 2.57 -9.23
C ASN A 97 -15.73 1.77 -8.27
N VAL A 98 -14.69 1.11 -8.77
CA VAL A 98 -13.72 0.37 -7.96
C VAL A 98 -13.06 1.30 -6.93
N TRP A 99 -12.64 2.50 -7.36
CA TRP A 99 -12.08 3.51 -6.45
C TRP A 99 -13.04 3.86 -5.29
N ARG A 100 -14.29 4.20 -5.62
CA ARG A 100 -15.32 4.54 -4.62
C ARG A 100 -15.55 3.38 -3.65
N PHE A 101 -15.65 2.14 -4.16
CA PHE A 101 -15.81 0.96 -3.31
C PHE A 101 -14.63 0.71 -2.39
N MET A 102 -13.40 0.91 -2.85
CA MET A 102 -12.20 0.78 -2.01
C MET A 102 -12.19 1.84 -0.90
N LEU A 103 -12.54 3.08 -1.21
CA LEU A 103 -12.65 4.14 -0.19
C LEU A 103 -13.77 3.86 0.81
N ASP A 104 -14.92 3.36 0.36
CA ASP A 104 -16.02 2.98 1.24
C ASP A 104 -15.65 1.78 2.14
N ALA A 105 -14.86 0.83 1.63
CA ALA A 105 -14.33 -0.26 2.43
C ALA A 105 -13.34 0.23 3.49
N MET A 106 -12.42 1.14 3.13
CA MET A 106 -11.50 1.75 4.11
C MET A 106 -12.23 2.56 5.18
N LYS A 107 -13.27 3.30 4.79
CA LYS A 107 -14.13 4.07 5.69
C LYS A 107 -14.82 3.22 6.77
N LYS A 108 -15.03 1.92 6.53
CA LYS A 108 -15.59 0.96 7.52
C LYS A 108 -14.57 0.47 8.54
N GLN A 109 -13.28 0.73 8.32
CA GLN A 109 -12.20 0.37 9.25
C GLN A 109 -11.93 1.49 10.26
N VAL A 110 -12.59 2.64 10.13
CA VAL A 110 -12.60 3.68 11.16
C VAL A 110 -13.57 3.22 12.27
N PRO A 111 -13.10 3.04 13.52
CA PRO A 111 -13.94 2.63 14.64
C PRO A 111 -15.00 3.66 15.04
#